data_AF-A0A133VCL3-F1
#
_entry.id   AF-A0A133VCL3-F1
#
_cell.length_a   1.000
_cell.length_b   1.000
_cell.length_c   1.000
_cell.angle_alpha   90.00
_cell.angle_beta   90.00
_cell.angle_gamma   90.00
#
_symmetry.space_group_name_H-M   'P 1'
#
loop_
_entity.id
_entity.type
_entity.pdbx_description
1 polymer ?
#
loop_
_entity_poly.entity_id
_entity_poly.type
_entity_poly.pdbx_seq_one_letter_code
_entity_poly.pdbx_strand_id
1 'polypeptide(L)'
;MDEELEEANTGEGIIGEYFDLMKEAFSRGFVSKNFEKLGNFVLNRYTDDISEEEIQQVEEILDMYKKNKIGPITVLSVFRNFALRFKDQFVLKQTVFEPFPYDLRPEFDEDRDKNFWKDD
;
A
#
# COMPACT_ATOMS: atom_id res chain seq x y z
N MET A 1 3.37 13.39 51.08
CA MET A 1 3.45 12.26 50.12
C MET A 1 2.46 12.59 49.01
N ASP A 2 2.72 13.70 48.31
CA ASP A 2 1.87 14.26 47.25
C ASP A 2 2.78 15.13 46.35
N GLU A 3 3.89 14.56 45.88
CA GLU A 3 4.88 15.26 45.04
C GLU A 3 5.18 14.51 43.72
N GLU A 4 4.47 13.41 43.44
CA GLU A 4 4.71 12.57 42.23
C GLU A 4 3.62 12.69 41.15
N LEU A 5 2.59 13.53 41.33
CA LEU A 5 1.46 13.63 40.38
C LEU A 5 1.46 14.89 39.50
N GLU A 6 2.51 15.72 39.55
CA GLU A 6 2.57 16.98 38.78
C GLU A 6 3.51 16.96 37.56
N GLU A 7 4.24 15.87 37.28
CA GLU A 7 5.16 15.81 36.14
C GLU A 7 4.52 15.33 34.81
N ALA A 8 3.27 14.86 34.82
CA ALA A 8 2.66 14.22 33.64
C ALA A 8 1.96 15.19 32.66
N ASN A 9 1.95 16.50 32.92
CA ASN A 9 1.10 17.44 32.18
C ASN A 9 1.85 18.63 31.56
N THR A 10 3.11 18.42 31.17
CA THR A 10 3.80 19.32 30.24
C THR A 10 3.33 19.00 28.82
N GLY A 11 3.02 20.03 28.02
CA GLY A 11 2.57 19.85 26.63
C GLY A 11 3.50 19.00 25.76
N GLU A 12 4.77 18.86 26.18
CA GLU A 12 5.76 17.97 25.56
C GLU A 12 5.42 16.47 25.72
N GLY A 13 4.85 16.05 26.87
CA GLY A 13 4.46 14.65 27.10
C GLY A 13 3.28 14.23 26.22
N ILE A 14 2.27 15.11 26.08
CA ILE A 14 1.11 14.90 25.21
C ILE A 14 1.53 14.86 23.73
N ILE A 15 2.46 15.74 23.33
CA ILE A 15 3.02 15.74 21.97
C ILE A 15 3.82 14.47 21.69
N GLY A 16 4.59 13.98 22.67
CA GLY A 16 5.33 12.72 22.57
C GLY A 16 4.41 11.53 22.34
N GLU A 17 3.38 11.38 23.18
CA GLU A 17 2.37 10.32 23.05
C GLU A 17 1.62 10.41 21.72
N TYR A 18 1.25 11.61 21.28
CA TYR A 18 0.64 11.83 19.97
C TYR A 18 1.53 11.36 18.82
N PHE A 19 2.83 11.67 18.85
CA PHE A 19 3.76 11.24 17.81
C PHE A 19 3.96 9.73 17.79
N ASP A 20 3.95 9.07 18.95
CA ASP A 20 4.11 7.62 19.02
C ASP A 20 2.86 6.88 18.55
N LEU A 21 1.66 7.35 18.92
CA LEU A 21 0.40 6.84 18.37
C LEU A 21 0.29 7.08 16.86
N MET A 22 0.78 8.22 16.37
CA MET A 22 0.87 8.46 14.93
C MET A 22 1.82 7.47 14.26
N LYS A 23 3.03 7.27 14.79
CA LYS A 23 3.98 6.28 14.24
C LYS A 23 3.34 4.90 14.20
N GLU A 24 2.62 4.48 15.25
CA GLU A 24 1.92 3.20 15.28
C GLU A 24 0.80 3.12 14.23
N ALA A 25 0.00 4.18 14.08
CA ALA A 25 -1.08 4.24 13.09
C ALA A 25 -0.53 4.18 11.65
N PHE A 26 0.58 4.88 11.38
CA PHE A 26 1.24 4.92 10.09
C PHE A 26 2.19 3.74 9.84
N SER A 27 2.62 3.00 10.86
CA SER A 27 3.42 1.79 10.72
C SER A 27 2.59 0.57 10.30
N ARG A 28 1.25 0.69 10.27
CA ARG A 28 0.40 -0.36 9.73
C ARG A 28 0.67 -0.48 8.23
N GLY A 29 1.30 -1.60 7.85
CA GLY A 29 1.64 -1.92 6.47
C GLY A 29 0.42 -1.98 5.54
N PHE A 30 0.67 -1.86 4.24
CA PHE A 30 -0.36 -1.95 3.22
C PHE A 30 -0.93 -3.39 3.18
N VAL A 31 -2.21 -3.55 3.53
CA VAL A 31 -2.91 -4.84 3.45
C VAL A 31 -3.22 -5.20 1.98
N SER A 32 -3.07 -6.47 1.61
CA SER A 32 -3.38 -7.07 0.29
C SER A 32 -4.64 -6.54 -0.42
N LYS A 33 -5.76 -6.39 0.31
CA LYS A 33 -7.04 -5.85 -0.22
C LYS A 33 -6.92 -4.45 -0.80
N ASN A 34 -5.91 -3.67 -0.41
CA ASN A 34 -5.67 -2.34 -0.92
C ASN A 34 -5.04 -2.36 -2.32
N PHE A 35 -4.24 -3.38 -2.66
CA PHE A 35 -3.63 -3.52 -3.98
C PHE A 35 -4.64 -3.87 -5.06
N GLU A 36 -5.62 -4.73 -4.74
CA GLU A 36 -6.72 -5.04 -5.66
C GLU A 36 -7.56 -3.79 -5.97
N LYS A 37 -7.92 -3.02 -4.93
CA LYS A 37 -8.66 -1.77 -5.08
C LYS A 37 -7.86 -0.73 -5.86
N LEU A 38 -6.58 -0.59 -5.58
CA LEU A 38 -5.67 0.29 -6.33
C LEU A 38 -5.62 -0.12 -7.79
N GLY A 39 -5.55 -1.42 -8.08
CA GLY A 39 -5.50 -1.90 -9.45
C GLY A 39 -6.76 -1.66 -10.24
N ASN A 40 -7.92 -1.90 -9.63
CA ASN A 40 -9.19 -1.52 -10.25
C ASN A 40 -9.30 -0.01 -10.46
N PHE A 41 -8.82 0.80 -9.50
CA PHE A 41 -8.81 2.26 -9.63
C PHE A 41 -7.92 2.71 -10.81
N VAL A 42 -6.71 2.17 -10.90
CA VAL A 42 -5.76 2.49 -11.97
C VAL A 42 -6.28 2.05 -13.32
N LEU A 43 -6.86 0.84 -13.41
CA LEU A 43 -7.46 0.34 -14.64
C LEU A 43 -8.58 1.27 -15.11
N ASN A 44 -9.59 1.51 -14.27
CA ASN A 44 -10.73 2.38 -14.59
C ASN A 44 -10.31 3.80 -14.98
N ARG A 45 -9.19 4.29 -14.44
CA ARG A 45 -8.68 5.62 -14.74
C ARG A 45 -8.12 5.74 -16.16
N TYR A 46 -7.58 4.65 -16.71
CA TYR A 46 -6.95 4.65 -18.03
C TYR A 46 -7.73 3.85 -19.06
N THR A 47 -8.84 3.19 -18.68
CA THR A 47 -9.68 2.34 -19.56
C THR A 47 -10.08 3.04 -20.85
N ASP A 48 -10.36 4.34 -20.83
CA ASP A 48 -10.77 5.10 -22.02
C ASP A 48 -9.61 5.36 -23.01
N ASP A 49 -8.35 5.23 -22.55
CA ASP A 49 -7.14 5.61 -23.27
C ASP A 49 -6.21 4.42 -23.63
N ILE A 50 -6.62 3.19 -23.29
CA ILE A 50 -5.86 1.94 -23.53
C ILE A 50 -6.66 0.97 -24.37
N SER A 51 -5.99 0.04 -25.06
CA SER A 51 -6.69 -0.94 -25.91
C SER A 51 -7.35 -2.06 -25.07
N GLU A 52 -8.31 -2.77 -25.66
CA GLU A 52 -8.95 -3.92 -25.02
C GLU A 52 -7.92 -5.01 -24.63
N GLU A 53 -6.88 -5.20 -25.45
CA GLU A 53 -5.79 -6.13 -25.15
C GLU A 53 -4.97 -5.69 -23.93
N GLU A 54 -4.76 -4.39 -23.74
CA GLU A 54 -4.08 -3.84 -22.56
C GLU A 54 -4.94 -4.01 -21.29
N ILE A 55 -6.26 -3.81 -21.41
CA ILE A 55 -7.21 -4.07 -20.32
C ILE A 55 -7.13 -5.53 -19.90
N GLN A 56 -7.24 -6.45 -20.87
CA GLN A 56 -7.21 -7.89 -20.62
C GLN A 56 -5.89 -8.32 -19.97
N GLN A 57 -4.76 -7.78 -20.43
CA GLN A 57 -3.47 -8.04 -19.80
C GLN A 57 -3.43 -7.60 -18.33
N VAL A 58 -3.96 -6.42 -18.00
CA VAL A 58 -4.01 -5.93 -16.62
C VAL A 58 -4.93 -6.80 -15.76
N GLU A 59 -6.08 -7.23 -16.29
CA GLU A 59 -6.99 -8.16 -15.60
C GLU A 59 -6.32 -9.51 -15.30
N GLU A 60 -5.57 -10.06 -16.26
CA GLU A 60 -4.78 -11.30 -16.05
C GLU A 60 -3.74 -11.13 -14.94
N ILE A 61 -3.05 -9.99 -14.91
CA ILE A 61 -2.07 -9.66 -13.86
C ILE A 61 -2.77 -9.56 -12.50
N LEU A 62 -3.95 -8.94 -12.43
CA LEU A 62 -4.74 -8.87 -11.21
C LEU A 62 -5.26 -10.25 -10.76
N ASP A 63 -5.63 -11.13 -11.68
CA ASP A 63 -6.01 -12.52 -11.38
C ASP A 63 -4.82 -13.34 -10.88
N MET A 64 -3.65 -13.21 -11.52
CA MET A 64 -2.40 -13.81 -11.04
C MET A 64 -2.03 -13.30 -9.65
N TYR A 65 -2.23 -11.99 -9.42
CA TYR A 65 -2.06 -11.40 -8.10
C TYR A 65 -3.02 -12.08 -7.14
N LYS A 66 -4.34 -12.08 -7.35
CA LYS A 66 -5.35 -12.75 -6.50
C LYS A 66 -5.01 -14.20 -6.15
N LYS A 67 -4.51 -14.97 -7.12
CA LYS A 67 -4.11 -16.40 -6.97
C LYS A 67 -2.76 -16.63 -6.29
N ASN A 68 -2.15 -15.57 -5.76
CA ASN A 68 -0.84 -15.57 -5.09
C ASN A 68 0.30 -16.09 -5.97
N LYS A 69 0.20 -15.89 -7.28
CA LYS A 69 1.25 -16.28 -8.25
C LYS A 69 2.31 -15.19 -8.44
N ILE A 70 1.97 -13.95 -8.11
CA ILE A 70 2.86 -12.79 -8.19
C ILE A 70 2.72 -11.91 -6.95
N GLY A 71 3.80 -11.19 -6.64
CA GLY A 71 3.83 -10.21 -5.53
C GLY A 71 3.29 -8.83 -5.91
N PRO A 72 3.06 -7.96 -4.90
CA PRO A 72 2.50 -6.62 -5.10
C PRO A 72 3.42 -5.69 -5.92
N ILE A 73 4.75 -5.92 -5.88
CA ILE A 73 5.73 -5.13 -6.65
C ILE A 73 5.48 -5.23 -8.16
N THR A 74 5.11 -6.41 -8.66
CA THR A 74 4.79 -6.62 -10.09
C THR A 74 3.59 -5.79 -10.49
N VAL A 75 2.52 -5.85 -9.70
CA VAL A 75 1.28 -5.09 -9.90
C VAL A 75 1.56 -3.58 -9.89
N LEU A 76 2.30 -3.09 -8.90
CA LEU A 76 2.71 -1.68 -8.81
C LEU A 76 3.55 -1.24 -10.01
N SER A 77 4.44 -2.10 -10.50
CA SER A 77 5.31 -1.78 -11.65
C SER A 77 4.49 -1.54 -12.91
N VAL A 78 3.44 -2.33 -13.14
CA VAL A 78 2.51 -2.14 -14.27
C VAL A 78 1.78 -0.80 -14.12
N PHE A 79 1.24 -0.51 -12.95
CA PHE A 79 0.51 0.75 -12.71
C PHE A 79 1.41 1.99 -12.83
N ARG A 80 2.66 1.89 -12.35
CA ARG A 80 3.64 2.96 -12.50
C ARG A 80 3.95 3.22 -13.96
N ASN A 81 4.05 2.18 -14.79
CA ASN A 81 4.26 2.34 -16.23
C ASN A 81 3.09 3.05 -16.92
N PHE A 82 1.84 2.71 -16.59
CA PHE A 82 0.68 3.44 -17.12
C PHE A 82 0.69 4.91 -16.67
N ALA A 83 0.96 5.18 -15.40
CA ALA A 83 1.05 6.54 -14.90
C ALA A 83 2.18 7.35 -15.57
N LEU A 84 3.33 6.73 -15.86
CA LEU A 84 4.41 7.36 -16.62
C LEU A 84 4.01 7.62 -18.08
N ARG A 85 3.37 6.65 -18.75
CA ARG A 85 2.89 6.77 -20.14
C ARG A 85 1.92 7.95 -20.28
N PHE A 86 0.97 8.08 -19.37
CA PHE A 86 -0.03 9.15 -19.38
C PHE A 86 0.42 10.43 -18.65
N LYS A 87 1.67 10.46 -18.15
CA LYS A 87 2.24 11.60 -17.39
C LYS A 87 1.38 12.02 -16.19
N ASP A 88 0.73 11.05 -15.56
CA ASP A 88 -0.19 11.27 -14.45
C ASP A 88 0.56 11.52 -13.14
N GLN A 89 0.79 12.80 -12.86
CA GLN A 89 1.47 13.25 -11.64
C GLN A 89 0.67 12.98 -10.37
N PHE A 90 -0.66 12.84 -10.46
CA PHE A 90 -1.48 12.53 -9.30
C PHE A 90 -1.23 11.09 -8.84
N VAL A 91 -1.21 10.14 -9.78
CA VAL A 91 -0.94 8.73 -9.49
C VAL A 91 0.51 8.52 -9.07
N LEU A 92 1.48 9.14 -9.75
CA LEU A 92 2.91 8.96 -9.45
C LEU A 92 3.30 9.42 -8.04
N LYS A 93 2.59 10.40 -7.47
CA LYS A 93 2.83 10.95 -6.13
C LYS A 93 2.09 10.21 -5.01
N GLN A 94 1.34 9.16 -5.33
CA GLN A 94 0.66 8.35 -4.31
C GLN A 94 1.68 7.59 -3.46
N THR A 95 1.43 7.51 -2.16
CA THR A 95 2.28 6.85 -1.16
C THR A 95 2.58 5.37 -1.48
N VAL A 96 1.75 4.72 -2.30
CA VAL A 96 1.97 3.33 -2.74
C VAL A 96 3.22 3.16 -3.61
N PHE A 97 3.67 4.20 -4.31
CA PHE A 97 4.90 4.17 -5.11
C PHE A 97 6.13 4.64 -4.32
N GLU A 98 5.93 5.49 -3.32
CA GLU A 98 6.96 6.06 -2.46
C GLU A 98 6.50 6.04 -0.99
N PRO A 99 6.45 4.87 -0.34
CA PRO A 99 6.01 4.77 1.04
C PRO A 99 7.03 5.40 1.98
N PHE A 100 6.53 6.07 3.02
CA PHE A 100 7.34 6.61 4.11
C PHE A 100 6.89 6.00 5.44
N PRO A 101 7.82 5.50 6.28
CA PRO A 101 9.24 5.23 6.01
C PRO A 101 9.44 4.18 4.90
N TYR A 102 10.58 4.23 4.22
CA TYR A 102 10.89 3.31 3.11
C TYR A 102 10.92 1.84 3.57
N ASP A 103 11.30 1.61 4.82
CA ASP A 103 11.37 0.29 5.46
C ASP A 103 9.99 -0.37 5.63
N LEU A 104 8.89 0.37 5.47
CA LEU A 104 7.53 -0.18 5.46
C LEU A 104 7.11 -0.73 4.08
N ARG A 105 8.00 -0.71 3.09
CA ARG A 105 7.71 -1.35 1.80
C ARG A 105 7.60 -2.86 2.03
N PRO A 106 6.43 -3.48 1.81
CA PRO A 106 6.32 -4.93 1.93
C PRO A 106 7.16 -5.58 0.82
N GLU A 107 8.22 -6.30 1.21
CA GLU A 107 8.97 -7.17 0.29
C GLU A 107 8.11 -8.37 -0.13
N PHE A 108 7.29 -8.84 0.81
CA PHE A 108 6.34 -9.93 0.66
C PHE A 108 5.05 -9.58 1.42
N ASP A 109 3.94 -10.17 1.00
CA ASP A 109 2.63 -9.92 1.61
C ASP A 109 2.35 -11.03 2.64
N GLU A 110 2.74 -10.78 3.90
CA GLU A 110 2.62 -11.73 5.02
C GLU A 110 1.22 -12.32 5.18
N ASP A 111 0.17 -11.56 4.86
CA ASP A 111 -1.21 -12.02 4.99
C ASP A 111 -1.65 -12.96 3.86
N ARG A 112 -0.86 -13.07 2.79
CA ARG A 112 -1.13 -13.93 1.64
C ARG A 112 -0.34 -15.23 1.68
N ASP A 113 0.89 -15.18 2.19
CA ASP A 113 1.79 -16.34 2.20
C ASP A 113 1.53 -17.31 3.37
N LYS A 114 0.64 -16.97 4.31
CA LYS A 114 0.29 -17.82 5.48
C LYS A 114 -0.37 -19.16 5.14
N ASN A 115 -0.93 -19.32 3.95
CA ASN A 115 -1.79 -20.45 3.60
C ASN A 115 -1.39 -21.22 2.34
N PHE A 116 -0.26 -20.90 1.69
CA PHE A 116 0.13 -21.57 0.43
C PHE A 116 0.33 -23.10 0.58
N TRP A 117 0.50 -23.58 1.81
CA TRP A 117 0.78 -24.99 2.14
C TRP A 117 -0.33 -25.68 2.95
N LYS A 118 -1.48 -25.04 3.19
CA LYS A 118 -2.54 -25.61 4.04
C LYS A 118 -3.65 -26.34 3.28
N ASP A 119 -3.57 -26.38 1.97
CA ASP A 119 -4.56 -26.99 1.08
C ASP A 119 -4.00 -28.21 0.30
N ASP A 120 -3.15 -29.03 0.93
CA ASP A 120 -2.79 -30.39 0.47
C ASP A 120 -3.41 -31.48 1.37
#